data_AF-A0A969QVP0-F1
#
_entry.id   AF-A0A969QVP0-F1
#
_cell.length_a   1.000
_cell.length_b   1.000
_cell.length_c   1.000
_cell.angle_alpha   90.00
_cell.angle_beta   90.00
_cell.angle_gamma   90.00
#
_symmetry.space_group_name_H-M   'P 1'
#
loop_
_entity.id
_entity.type
_entity.pdbx_description
1 polymer ?
#
loop_
_entity_poly.entity_id
_entity_poly.type
_entity_poly.pdbx_seq_one_letter_code
_entity_poly.pdbx_strand_id
1 'polypeptide(L)'
;MSHKTQTCKNIVFDKLLMELAQLNDGDEMDIEIHEGGALTLRPIRRREIYFDPVLMQLAELKPGDELDVDIDDTGNLKLTPVRLGPTREMITQAIKSTMKDYTQTMKQLA
;
A
#
# COMPACT_ATOMS: atom_id res chain seq x y z
N MET A 1 13.83 8.13 26.16
CA MET A 1 14.82 7.05 25.93
C MET A 1 14.89 6.82 24.43
N SER A 2 16.09 6.80 23.85
CA SER A 2 16.27 6.72 22.39
C SER A 2 16.12 5.26 21.93
N HIS A 3 15.07 4.96 21.17
CA HIS A 3 14.89 3.64 20.55
C HIS A 3 15.85 3.51 19.36
N LYS A 4 16.77 2.55 19.46
CA LYS A 4 17.66 2.16 18.38
C LYS A 4 16.90 1.16 17.50
N THR A 5 16.37 1.61 16.37
CA THR A 5 15.80 0.71 15.37
C THR A 5 16.95 0.05 14.61
N GLN A 6 17.15 -1.25 14.80
CA GLN A 6 18.14 -2.02 14.05
C GLN A 6 17.40 -2.79 12.96
N THR A 7 17.69 -2.47 11.69
CA THR A 7 17.04 -3.09 10.54
C THR A 7 17.72 -4.43 10.24
N CYS A 8 17.15 -5.54 10.71
CA CYS A 8 17.57 -6.86 10.28
C CYS A 8 16.92 -7.15 8.93
N LYS A 9 17.71 -7.36 7.87
CA LYS A 9 17.17 -7.61 6.52
C LYS A 9 16.55 -8.99 6.38
N ASN A 10 17.05 -9.99 7.13
CA ASN A 10 16.62 -11.38 7.04
C ASN A 10 16.49 -11.99 8.44
N ILE A 11 15.45 -12.80 8.66
CA ILE A 11 15.32 -13.72 9.80
C ILE A 11 15.40 -15.14 9.24
N VAL A 12 16.18 -16.01 9.87
CA VAL A 12 16.36 -17.40 9.44
C VAL A 12 15.70 -18.30 10.48
N PHE A 13 14.77 -19.13 10.02
CA PHE A 13 14.16 -20.19 10.82
C PHE A 13 14.72 -21.53 10.39
N ASP A 14 14.72 -22.51 11.29
CA ASP A 14 14.97 -23.88 10.89
C ASP A 14 13.79 -24.42 10.06
N LYS A 15 14.07 -25.47 9.28
CA LYS A 15 13.10 -26.07 8.35
C LYS A 15 11.85 -26.60 9.07
N LEU A 16 11.98 -27.12 10.28
CA LEU A 16 10.88 -27.75 11.01
C LEU A 16 9.92 -26.68 11.51
N LEU A 17 10.44 -25.55 11.99
CA LEU A 17 9.65 -24.37 12.32
C LEU A 17 8.93 -23.80 11.09
N MET A 18 9.60 -23.72 9.93
CA MET A 18 8.98 -23.28 8.67
C MET A 18 7.79 -24.18 8.27
N GLU A 19 7.96 -25.50 8.35
CA GLU A 19 6.90 -26.48 8.04
C GLU A 19 5.71 -26.36 9.01
N LEU A 20 5.97 -26.27 10.32
CA LEU A 20 4.91 -26.15 11.33
C LEU A 20 4.14 -24.83 11.21
N ALA A 21 4.83 -23.75 10.87
CA ALA A 21 4.23 -22.43 10.71
C ALA A 21 3.64 -22.18 9.30
N GLN A 22 3.77 -23.15 8.39
CA GLN A 22 3.37 -23.03 6.97
C GLN A 22 4.02 -21.82 6.29
N LEU A 23 5.31 -21.63 6.50
CA LEU A 23 6.12 -20.57 5.91
C LEU A 23 6.93 -21.10 4.73
N ASN A 24 7.08 -20.28 3.70
CA ASN A 24 7.98 -20.53 2.58
C ASN A 24 9.15 -19.55 2.58
N ASP A 25 10.24 -19.93 1.92
CA ASP A 25 11.37 -19.02 1.70
C ASP A 25 10.90 -17.79 0.91
N GLY A 26 11.15 -16.61 1.46
CA GLY A 26 10.74 -15.34 0.87
C GLY A 26 9.41 -14.79 1.37
N ASP A 27 8.71 -15.47 2.28
CA ASP A 27 7.52 -14.92 2.93
C ASP A 27 7.85 -13.62 3.67
N GLU A 28 7.03 -12.59 3.44
CA GLU A 28 7.11 -11.31 4.16
C GLU A 28 6.45 -11.47 5.54
N MET A 29 7.02 -10.85 6.57
CA MET A 29 6.57 -10.99 7.96
C MET A 29 6.35 -9.62 8.60
N ASP A 30 5.21 -9.44 9.25
CA ASP A 30 5.01 -8.37 10.22
C ASP A 30 5.66 -8.74 11.54
N ILE A 31 6.38 -7.79 12.13
CA ILE A 31 7.11 -7.97 13.39
C ILE A 31 6.59 -6.98 14.42
N GLU A 32 6.10 -7.50 15.54
CA GLU A 32 5.69 -6.72 16.70
C GLU A 32 6.60 -7.05 17.89
N ILE A 33 7.15 -6.01 18.53
CA ILE A 33 8.07 -6.13 19.66
C ILE A 33 7.35 -5.69 20.93
N HIS A 34 7.19 -6.61 21.87
CA HIS A 34 6.52 -6.36 23.15
C HIS A 34 7.50 -5.86 24.22
N GLU A 35 6.97 -5.18 25.23
CA GLU A 35 7.72 -4.90 26.45
C GLU A 35 8.14 -6.21 27.13
N GLY A 36 9.43 -6.36 27.42
CA GLY A 36 10.02 -7.63 27.88
C GLY A 36 10.76 -8.41 26.80
N GLY A 37 10.81 -7.92 25.56
CA GLY A 37 11.65 -8.47 24.49
C GLY A 37 11.05 -9.68 23.76
N ALA A 38 9.78 -10.00 24.03
CA ALA A 38 9.05 -10.97 23.22
C ALA A 38 8.78 -10.40 21.82
N LEU A 39 8.91 -11.26 20.80
CA LEU A 39 8.66 -10.92 19.40
C LEU A 39 7.46 -11.73 18.90
N THR A 40 6.47 -11.05 18.33
CA THR A 40 5.39 -11.69 17.59
C THR A 40 5.64 -11.49 16.10
N LEU A 41 5.67 -12.60 15.37
CA LEU A 41 5.89 -12.65 13.93
C LEU A 41 4.62 -13.15 13.26
N ARG A 42 4.12 -12.42 12.27
CA ARG A 42 2.92 -12.79 11.52
C ARG A 42 3.24 -12.83 10.03
N PRO A 43 3.04 -13.95 9.32
CA PRO A 43 3.21 -13.98 7.87
C PRO A 43 2.20 -13.07 7.20
N ILE A 44 2.70 -12.19 6.33
CA ILE A 44 1.90 -11.36 5.45
C ILE A 44 1.46 -12.23 4.28
N ARG A 45 0.25 -12.75 4.36
CA ARG A 45 -0.35 -13.53 3.27
C ARG A 45 -1.02 -12.56 2.31
N ARG A 46 -0.43 -12.34 1.13
CA ARG A 46 -1.10 -11.66 0.03
C ARG A 46 -2.28 -12.52 -0.40
N ARG A 47 -3.50 -12.00 -0.24
CA ARG A 47 -4.73 -12.67 -0.66
C ARG A 47 -5.14 -12.09 -2.01
N GLU A 48 -5.23 -12.94 -3.01
CA GLU A 48 -5.76 -12.55 -4.31
C GLU A 48 -7.28 -12.51 -4.24
N ILE A 49 -7.87 -11.45 -4.81
CA ILE A 49 -9.32 -11.35 -5.01
C ILE A 49 -9.57 -11.44 -6.51
N TYR A 50 -10.41 -12.40 -6.90
CA TYR A 50 -10.79 -12.60 -8.30
C TYR A 50 -12.12 -11.89 -8.56
N PHE A 51 -12.11 -10.94 -9.49
CA PHE A 51 -13.31 -10.27 -10.00
C PHE A 51 -13.65 -10.76 -11.39
N ASP A 52 -14.93 -10.71 -11.73
CA ASP A 52 -15.32 -10.86 -13.12
C ASP A 52 -14.83 -9.65 -13.95
N PRO A 53 -14.55 -9.82 -15.26
CA PRO A 53 -14.03 -8.73 -16.08
C PRO A 53 -14.95 -7.52 -16.19
N VAL A 54 -16.27 -7.71 -16.08
CA VAL A 54 -17.25 -6.60 -16.21
C VAL A 54 -17.19 -5.72 -14.97
N LEU A 55 -17.14 -6.33 -13.78
CA LEU A 55 -16.96 -5.61 -12.52
C LEU A 55 -15.61 -4.88 -12.47
N MET A 56 -14.53 -5.51 -12.95
CA MET A 56 -13.23 -4.83 -13.08
C MET A 56 -13.33 -3.59 -13.96
N GLN A 57 -14.04 -3.68 -15.08
CA GLN A 57 -14.23 -2.53 -15.98
C GLN A 57 -15.08 -1.43 -15.34
N LEU A 58 -16.17 -1.78 -14.64
CA LEU A 58 -17.05 -0.83 -13.95
C LEU A 58 -16.34 -0.12 -12.78
N ALA A 59 -15.45 -0.83 -12.08
CA ALA A 59 -14.69 -0.31 -10.94
C ALA A 59 -13.34 0.33 -11.35
N GLU A 60 -13.03 0.39 -12.65
CA GLU A 60 -11.74 0.84 -13.19
C GLU A 60 -10.52 0.13 -12.55
N LEU A 61 -10.64 -1.18 -12.33
CA LEU A 61 -9.58 -2.02 -11.80
C LEU A 61 -8.80 -2.71 -12.93
N LYS A 62 -7.50 -2.87 -12.72
CA LYS A 62 -6.60 -3.65 -13.58
C LYS A 62 -6.05 -4.87 -12.84
N PRO A 63 -5.73 -5.96 -13.56
CA PRO A 63 -5.04 -7.08 -12.94
C PRO A 63 -3.73 -6.62 -12.29
N GLY A 64 -3.56 -6.97 -11.01
CA GLY A 64 -2.40 -6.55 -10.21
C GLY A 64 -2.56 -5.21 -9.48
N ASP A 65 -3.71 -4.54 -9.58
CA ASP A 65 -4.01 -3.40 -8.71
C ASP A 65 -4.04 -3.84 -7.25
N GLU A 66 -3.39 -3.07 -6.38
CA GLU A 66 -3.48 -3.25 -4.94
C GLU A 66 -4.79 -2.64 -4.42
N LEU A 67 -5.47 -3.35 -3.52
CA LEU A 67 -6.74 -2.93 -2.96
C LEU A 67 -6.63 -2.80 -1.45
N ASP A 68 -7.09 -1.67 -0.94
CA ASP A 68 -7.39 -1.50 0.47
C ASP A 68 -8.77 -2.10 0.77
N VAL A 69 -8.87 -2.78 1.91
CA VAL A 69 -10.06 -3.58 2.28
C VAL A 69 -10.57 -3.13 3.63
N ASP A 70 -11.69 -2.42 3.61
CA ASP A 70 -12.40 -2.01 4.82
C ASP A 70 -13.63 -2.89 5.03
N ILE A 71 -13.86 -3.31 6.28
CA ILE A 71 -15.09 -3.97 6.72
C ILE A 71 -15.81 -3.01 7.65
N ASP A 72 -17.04 -2.63 7.31
CA ASP A 72 -17.86 -1.80 8.19
C ASP A 72 -18.57 -2.61 9.28
N ASP A 73 -19.16 -1.93 10.26
CA ASP A 73 -19.87 -2.56 11.39
C ASP A 73 -21.11 -3.37 10.97
N THR A 74 -21.59 -3.18 9.73
CA THR A 74 -22.72 -3.93 9.15
C THR A 74 -22.24 -5.16 8.37
N GLY A 75 -20.92 -5.33 8.22
CA GLY A 75 -20.30 -6.42 7.48
C GLY A 75 -20.18 -6.16 5.98
N ASN A 76 -20.40 -4.93 5.51
CA ASN A 76 -20.13 -4.60 4.11
C ASN A 76 -18.63 -4.48 3.88
N LEU A 77 -18.18 -5.09 2.78
CA LEU A 77 -16.80 -5.00 2.32
C LEU A 77 -16.67 -3.83 1.35
N LYS A 78 -15.85 -2.84 1.72
CA LYS A 78 -15.49 -1.73 0.83
C LYS A 78 -14.08 -1.95 0.33
N LEU A 79 -13.95 -1.96 -1.00
CA LEU A 79 -12.67 -2.16 -1.68
C LEU A 79 -12.28 -0.88 -2.40
N THR A 80 -11.09 -0.36 -2.08
CA THR A 80 -10.59 0.89 -2.67
C THR A 80 -9.25 0.64 -3.34
N PRO A 81 -9.10 0.85 -4.66
CA PRO A 81 -7.81 0.70 -5.32
C PRO A 81 -6.78 1.71 -4.80
N VAL A 82 -5.61 1.21 -4.44
CA VAL A 82 -4.47 2.02 -4.01
C VAL A 82 -3.78 2.57 -5.26
N ARG A 83 -3.94 3.86 -5.53
CA ARG A 83 -3.28 4.54 -6.65
C ARG A 83 -2.18 5.44 -6.13
N LEU A 84 -0.99 5.37 -6.75
CA LEU A 84 0.06 6.35 -6.51
C LEU A 84 -0.45 7.74 -6.88
N GLY A 85 -0.43 8.66 -5.92
CA GLY A 85 -0.79 10.05 -6.17
C GLY A 85 0.14 10.70 -7.21
N PRO A 86 -0.28 11.80 -7.85
CA PRO A 86 0.56 12.53 -8.78
C PRO A 86 1.85 12.99 -8.09
N THR A 87 2.99 12.90 -8.79
CA THR A 87 4.27 13.28 -8.21
C THR A 87 4.31 14.78 -7.91
N ARG A 88 5.16 15.19 -6.96
CA ARG A 88 5.35 16.61 -6.62
C ARG A 88 5.73 17.45 -7.84
N GLU A 89 6.51 16.87 -8.77
CA GLU A 89 6.88 17.55 -10.02
C GLU A 89 5.67 17.79 -10.92
N MET A 90 4.82 16.76 -11.11
CA MET A 90 3.59 16.88 -11.89
C MET A 90 2.67 17.95 -11.32
N ILE A 91 2.50 17.97 -9.99
CA ILE A 91 1.68 18.98 -9.30
C ILE A 91 2.29 20.38 -9.51
N THR A 92 3.60 20.51 -9.32
CA THR A 92 4.31 21.81 -9.47
C THR A 92 4.21 22.34 -10.89
N GLN A 93 4.34 21.46 -11.89
CA GLN A 93 4.23 21.82 -13.30
C GLN A 93 2.81 22.29 -13.63
N ALA A 94 1.78 21.56 -13.17
CA ALA A 94 0.38 21.93 -13.36
C ALA A 94 0.06 23.30 -12.74
N ILE A 95 0.58 23.59 -11.54
CA ILE A 95 0.40 24.91 -10.91
C ILE A 95 1.05 26.00 -11.75
N LYS A 96 2.30 25.79 -12.21
CA LYS A 96 3.02 26.78 -13.03
C LYS A 96 2.33 27.06 -14.35
N SER A 97 1.83 26.03 -15.04
CA SER A 97 1.11 26.23 -16.31
C SER A 97 -0.17 27.02 -16.08
N THR A 98 -0.96 26.65 -15.08
CA THR A 98 -2.21 27.36 -14.76
C THR A 98 -1.97 28.83 -14.41
N MET A 99 -0.93 29.13 -13.62
CA MET A 99 -0.58 30.51 -13.28
C MET A 99 -0.10 31.32 -14.49
N LYS A 100 0.63 30.68 -15.42
CA LYS A 100 1.05 31.30 -16.67
C LYS A 100 -0.16 31.65 -17.55
N ASP A 101 -1.07 30.71 -17.72
CA ASP A 101 -2.28 30.88 -18.54
C ASP A 101 -3.19 31.96 -17.94
N TYR A 102 -3.34 31.97 -16.62
CA TYR A 102 -4.06 33.02 -15.89
C TYR A 102 -3.45 34.40 -16.14
N THR A 103 -2.12 34.51 -16.00
CA THR A 103 -1.41 35.78 -16.23
C THR A 103 -1.58 36.27 -17.67
N GLN A 104 -1.49 35.35 -18.64
CA GLN A 104 -1.69 35.67 -20.05
C GLN A 104 -3.12 36.14 -20.34
N THR A 105 -4.11 35.49 -19.74
CA THR A 105 -5.52 35.88 -19.84
C THR A 105 -5.75 37.28 -19.26
N MET A 106 -5.20 37.57 -18.07
CA MET A 106 -5.35 38.88 -17.44
C MET A 106 -4.69 40.02 -18.24
N LYS A 107 -3.59 39.75 -18.95
CA LYS A 107 -2.98 40.72 -19.87
C LYS A 107 -3.83 41.05 -21.09
N GLN A 108 -4.76 40.18 -21.48
CA GLN A 108 -5.65 40.42 -22.62
C GLN A 108 -6.93 41.18 -22.20
N LEU A 109 -7.20 41.26 -20.90
CA LEU A 109 -8.39 41.89 -20.32
C LEU A 109 -8.10 43.29 -19.74
N ALA A 110 -6.83 43.72 -19.71
CA ALA A 110 -6.37 45.04 -19.27
C ALA A 110 -5.93 45.88 -20.48
#